data_AF-A0A6J1QF73-F1
#
_entry.id   AF-A0A6J1QF73-F1
#
_cell.length_a   1.000
_cell.length_b   1.000
_cell.length_c   1.000
_cell.angle_alpha   90.00
_cell.angle_beta   90.00
_cell.angle_gamma   90.00
#
_symmetry.space_group_name_H-M   'P 1'
#
loop_
_entity.id
_entity.type
_entity.pdbx_description
1 polymer ?
#
loop_
_entity_poly.entity_id
_entity_poly.type
_entity_poly.pdbx_seq_one_letter_code
_entity_poly.pdbx_strand_id
1 'polypeptide(L)'
;MREKVDICGISKTHWKDQGHFHTEHHNIYMSGGANRGRNGIAFLVSRRIAQTVHSYEPINDRIIKITLAARPRNLHLVQVYMPTGDAPDEEIESIYGDVEDLLRNIPSKELIIGDFNAKVGKVEGAHLRGTGGAFGLGVRNERGERLIQFAVENELAIMNTMFQHHPRRLSTWISPNKEYQNQIDYMMIKKRWRTSIRNVKAKPGTDCDSDHKLLLGAFSIKFHFLKRGKNRR
;
A
#
# COMPACT_ATOMS: atom_id res chain seq x y z
N MET A 1 7.50 -9.20 21.12
CA MET A 1 6.48 -8.13 21.17
C MET A 1 5.75 -8.10 19.81
N ARG A 2 4.48 -8.54 19.75
CA ARG A 2 3.65 -8.46 18.52
C ARG A 2 3.36 -6.99 18.25
N GLU A 3 3.64 -6.52 17.04
CA GLU A 3 3.30 -5.15 16.64
C GLU A 3 1.79 -5.06 16.44
N LYS A 4 1.17 -4.04 17.01
CA LYS A 4 -0.28 -3.82 16.90
C LYS A 4 -0.57 -3.06 15.61
N VAL A 5 -0.69 -3.79 14.51
CA VAL A 5 -1.04 -3.25 13.20
C VAL A 5 -2.57 -3.16 13.09
N ASP A 6 -3.10 -1.94 12.90
CA ASP A 6 -4.54 -1.71 12.78
C ASP A 6 -5.09 -2.15 11.41
N ILE A 7 -4.32 -1.94 10.34
CA ILE A 7 -4.63 -2.30 8.96
C ILE A 7 -3.35 -2.78 8.28
N CYS A 8 -3.41 -3.92 7.58
CA CYS A 8 -2.29 -4.49 6.83
C CYS A 8 -2.78 -4.85 5.42
N GLY A 9 -2.05 -4.40 4.40
CA GLY A 9 -2.22 -4.90 3.04
C GLY A 9 -1.31 -6.10 2.80
N ILE A 10 -1.82 -7.14 2.13
CA ILE A 10 -1.11 -8.38 1.80
C ILE A 10 -1.22 -8.63 0.31
N SER A 11 -0.09 -8.76 -0.37
CA SER A 11 -0.01 -9.15 -1.78
C SER A 11 0.37 -10.62 -1.92
N LYS A 12 0.15 -11.21 -3.10
CA LYS A 12 0.43 -12.63 -3.41
C LYS A 12 -0.32 -13.59 -2.48
N THR A 13 -1.62 -13.35 -2.26
CA THR A 13 -2.44 -14.22 -1.41
C THR A 13 -2.73 -15.58 -2.05
N HIS A 14 -2.71 -15.66 -3.39
CA HIS A 14 -3.08 -16.85 -4.16
C HIS A 14 -4.53 -17.32 -3.95
N TRP A 15 -5.35 -16.44 -3.36
CA TRP A 15 -6.76 -16.72 -3.13
C TRP A 15 -7.58 -16.49 -4.39
N LYS A 16 -8.63 -17.30 -4.57
CA LYS A 16 -9.62 -17.12 -5.63
C LYS A 16 -10.71 -16.18 -5.16
N ASP A 17 -11.43 -15.64 -6.14
CA ASP A 17 -12.67 -14.91 -5.93
C ASP A 17 -12.50 -13.61 -5.14
N GLN A 18 -13.59 -12.86 -5.04
CA GLN A 18 -13.67 -11.61 -4.32
C GLN A 18 -14.60 -11.79 -3.12
N GLY A 19 -14.32 -11.11 -2.02
CA GLY A 19 -15.19 -11.17 -0.86
C GLY A 19 -14.53 -10.65 0.39
N HIS A 20 -15.27 -10.81 1.49
CA HIS A 20 -14.76 -10.48 2.80
C HIS A 20 -15.36 -11.41 3.86
N PHE A 21 -14.58 -11.70 4.90
CA PHE A 21 -14.99 -12.54 6.01
C PHE A 21 -14.33 -12.06 7.30
N HIS A 22 -14.79 -12.58 8.44
CA HIS A 22 -14.23 -12.22 9.75
C HIS A 22 -13.55 -13.41 10.40
N THR A 23 -12.39 -13.14 11.02
CA THR A 23 -11.67 -14.04 11.92
C THR A 23 -11.92 -13.58 13.36
N GLU A 24 -11.34 -14.26 14.35
CA GLU A 24 -11.43 -13.82 15.75
C GLU A 24 -10.96 -12.36 15.94
N HIS A 25 -9.84 -11.99 15.30
CA HIS A 25 -9.18 -10.70 15.55
C HIS A 25 -9.30 -9.67 14.42
N HIS A 26 -9.58 -10.11 13.19
CA HIS A 26 -9.55 -9.26 11.99
C HIS A 26 -10.74 -9.49 11.07
N ASN A 27 -11.15 -8.45 10.35
CA ASN A 27 -11.93 -8.58 9.12
C ASN A 27 -10.95 -8.60 7.94
N ILE A 28 -11.20 -9.49 6.99
CA ILE A 28 -10.38 -9.69 5.81
C ILE A 28 -11.20 -9.29 4.60
N TYR A 29 -10.65 -8.43 3.76
CA TYR A 29 -11.24 -8.00 2.47
C TYR A 29 -10.27 -8.41 1.37
N MET A 30 -10.69 -9.27 0.44
CA MET A 30 -9.80 -9.92 -0.52
C MET A 30 -10.25 -9.70 -1.96
N SER A 31 -9.31 -9.59 -2.88
CA SER A 31 -9.57 -9.59 -4.31
C SER A 31 -8.63 -10.59 -4.97
N GLY A 32 -9.19 -11.71 -5.41
CA GLY A 32 -8.49 -12.80 -6.08
C GLY A 32 -8.91 -12.94 -7.53
N GLY A 33 -8.09 -13.64 -8.32
CA GLY A 33 -8.42 -13.98 -9.70
C GLY A 33 -9.48 -15.09 -9.78
N ALA A 34 -10.08 -15.27 -10.97
CA ALA A 34 -11.07 -16.33 -11.22
C ALA A 34 -10.49 -17.74 -11.02
N ASN A 35 -9.18 -17.91 -11.23
CA ASN A 35 -8.46 -19.15 -11.02
C ASN A 35 -7.40 -18.99 -9.94
N ARG A 36 -6.97 -20.14 -9.36
CA ARG A 36 -5.84 -20.15 -8.43
C ARG A 36 -4.62 -19.76 -9.25
N GLY A 37 -4.05 -18.61 -8.92
CA GLY A 37 -2.96 -18.01 -9.68
C GLY A 37 -1.89 -17.43 -8.76
N ARG A 38 -0.91 -16.77 -9.38
CA ARG A 38 0.19 -16.11 -8.67
C ARG A 38 -0.20 -14.77 -8.04
N ASN A 39 -1.41 -14.30 -8.31
CA ASN A 39 -1.94 -13.00 -7.89
C ASN A 39 -2.85 -13.13 -6.66
N GLY A 40 -3.50 -12.03 -6.32
CA GLY A 40 -4.40 -11.93 -5.19
C GLY A 40 -3.86 -10.99 -4.13
N ILE A 41 -4.76 -10.21 -3.58
CA ILE A 41 -4.48 -9.17 -2.58
C ILE A 41 -5.55 -9.18 -1.51
N ALA A 42 -5.21 -8.72 -0.31
CA ALA A 42 -6.16 -8.56 0.75
C ALA A 42 -5.78 -7.46 1.75
N PHE A 43 -6.78 -6.83 2.35
CA PHE A 43 -6.64 -6.08 3.58
C PHE A 43 -7.01 -6.93 4.79
N LEU A 44 -6.13 -6.96 5.79
CA LEU A 44 -6.43 -7.39 7.15
C LEU A 44 -6.68 -6.14 7.98
N VAL A 45 -7.91 -5.99 8.47
CA VAL A 45 -8.35 -4.84 9.26
C VAL A 45 -8.71 -5.33 10.65
N SER A 46 -8.13 -4.74 11.70
CA SER A 46 -8.48 -5.09 13.09
C SER A 46 -9.98 -4.93 13.33
N ARG A 47 -10.60 -5.79 14.14
CA ARG A 47 -12.06 -5.75 14.41
C ARG A 47 -12.58 -4.37 14.83
N ARG A 48 -11.75 -3.61 15.54
CA ARG A 48 -12.07 -2.24 15.95
C ARG A 48 -12.20 -1.33 14.73
N ILE A 49 -11.16 -1.29 13.89
CA ILE A 49 -11.13 -0.41 12.71
C ILE A 49 -12.12 -0.86 11.64
N ALA A 50 -12.41 -2.17 11.55
CA ALA A 50 -13.37 -2.69 10.58
C ALA A 50 -14.78 -2.07 10.72
N GLN A 51 -15.13 -1.55 11.90
CA GLN A 51 -16.40 -0.83 12.15
C GLN A 51 -16.47 0.55 11.46
N THR A 52 -15.37 1.03 10.88
CA THR A 52 -15.33 2.28 10.11
C THR A 52 -15.28 2.02 8.61
N VAL A 53 -15.16 0.76 8.16
CA VAL A 53 -15.19 0.43 6.73
C VAL A 53 -16.59 0.75 6.19
N HIS A 54 -16.64 1.68 5.25
CA HIS A 54 -17.84 2.16 4.57
C HIS A 54 -18.06 1.45 3.23
N SER A 55 -16.99 1.21 2.47
CA SER A 55 -17.04 0.47 1.21
C SER A 55 -15.83 -0.44 1.05
N TYR A 56 -16.02 -1.50 0.29
CA TYR A 56 -15.00 -2.42 -0.20
C TYR A 56 -15.24 -2.60 -1.70
N GLU A 57 -14.19 -2.37 -2.49
CA GLU A 57 -14.24 -2.31 -3.95
C GLU A 57 -13.06 -3.12 -4.51
N PRO A 58 -13.29 -4.39 -4.89
CA PRO A 58 -12.31 -5.18 -5.62
C PRO A 58 -12.30 -4.74 -7.09
N ILE A 59 -11.16 -4.23 -7.57
CA ILE A 59 -11.05 -3.74 -8.95
C ILE A 59 -10.58 -4.89 -9.85
N ASN A 60 -9.47 -5.52 -9.46
CA ASN A 60 -8.94 -6.74 -10.08
C ASN A 60 -8.10 -7.51 -9.03
N ASP A 61 -7.39 -8.56 -9.43
CA ASP A 61 -6.57 -9.39 -8.54
C ASP A 61 -5.24 -8.74 -8.10
N ARG A 62 -4.99 -7.49 -8.54
CA ARG A 62 -3.83 -6.64 -8.22
C ARG A 62 -4.19 -5.30 -7.58
N ILE A 63 -5.46 -4.86 -7.65
CA ILE A 63 -5.94 -3.60 -7.09
C ILE A 63 -7.22 -3.82 -6.26
N ILE A 64 -7.17 -3.39 -4.99
CA ILE A 64 -8.30 -3.42 -4.05
C ILE A 64 -8.36 -2.09 -3.31
N LYS A 65 -9.57 -1.58 -3.11
CA LYS A 65 -9.82 -0.38 -2.30
C LYS A 65 -10.76 -0.68 -1.15
N ILE A 66 -10.47 -0.09 0.01
CA ILE A 66 -11.46 0.08 1.09
C ILE A 66 -11.58 1.56 1.45
N THR A 67 -12.79 1.99 1.77
CA THR A 67 -13.05 3.35 2.27
C THR A 67 -13.34 3.28 3.76
N LEU A 68 -12.60 4.03 4.56
CA LEU A 68 -12.73 4.13 6.01
C LEU A 68 -13.32 5.49 6.39
N ALA A 69 -14.40 5.47 7.17
CA ALA A 69 -14.99 6.64 7.77
C ALA A 69 -13.99 7.30 8.73
N ALA A 70 -13.61 8.55 8.43
CA ALA A 70 -12.60 9.27 9.17
C ALA A 70 -12.85 10.78 9.14
N ARG A 71 -12.18 11.51 10.04
CA ARG A 71 -12.25 12.97 10.13
C ARG A 71 -10.89 13.61 9.84
N PRO A 72 -10.85 14.78 9.19
CA PRO A 72 -12.01 15.55 8.68
C PRO A 72 -12.63 14.99 7.39
N ARG A 73 -11.99 13.99 6.78
CA ARG A 73 -12.42 13.34 5.55
C ARG A 73 -12.19 11.83 5.64
N ASN A 74 -12.97 11.06 4.87
CA ASN A 74 -12.77 9.62 4.72
C ASN A 74 -11.37 9.31 4.18
N LEU A 75 -10.83 8.17 4.61
CA LEU A 75 -9.58 7.62 4.11
C LEU A 75 -9.90 6.52 3.11
N HIS A 76 -9.46 6.69 1.87
CA HIS A 76 -9.51 5.67 0.84
C HIS A 76 -8.15 4.97 0.82
N LEU A 77 -8.13 3.71 1.22
CA LEU A 77 -6.92 2.89 1.22
C LEU A 77 -6.93 2.01 -0.02
N VAL A 78 -5.98 2.23 -0.91
CA VAL A 78 -5.79 1.46 -2.13
C VAL A 78 -4.57 0.58 -1.93
N GLN A 79 -4.71 -0.71 -2.18
CA GLN A 79 -3.57 -1.62 -2.23
C GLN A 79 -3.34 -2.04 -3.67
N VAL A 80 -2.08 -1.99 -4.08
CA VAL A 80 -1.63 -2.31 -5.44
C VAL A 80 -0.55 -3.39 -5.38
N TYR A 81 -0.61 -4.35 -6.30
CA TYR A 81 0.45 -5.32 -6.55
C TYR A 81 0.87 -5.27 -8.02
N MET A 82 1.97 -4.58 -8.31
CA MET A 82 2.48 -4.44 -9.66
C MET A 82 3.04 -5.78 -10.19
N PRO A 83 2.90 -6.05 -11.51
CA PRO A 83 3.51 -7.20 -12.14
C PRO A 83 5.02 -7.28 -11.90
N THR A 84 5.57 -8.51 -11.87
CA THR A 84 7.01 -8.77 -11.67
C THR A 84 7.85 -8.30 -12.85
N GLY A 85 9.18 -8.35 -12.70
CA GLY A 85 10.13 -7.84 -13.70
C GLY A 85 9.93 -8.38 -15.12
N ASP A 86 9.52 -9.64 -15.26
CA ASP A 86 9.36 -10.33 -16.56
C ASP A 86 8.02 -10.04 -17.25
N ALA A 87 7.14 -9.26 -16.62
CA ALA A 87 5.85 -8.89 -17.21
C ALA A 87 6.03 -7.89 -18.37
N PRO A 88 5.23 -7.99 -19.44
CA PRO A 88 5.27 -7.04 -20.54
C PRO A 88 4.86 -5.64 -20.07
N ASP A 89 5.42 -4.60 -20.71
CA ASP A 89 5.09 -3.21 -20.37
C ASP A 89 3.59 -2.92 -20.46
N GLU A 90 2.89 -3.54 -21.41
CA GLU A 90 1.44 -3.42 -21.57
C GLU A 90 0.66 -3.83 -20.31
N GLU A 91 1.09 -4.88 -19.60
CA GLU A 91 0.46 -5.29 -18.33
C GLU A 91 0.72 -4.24 -17.24
N ILE A 92 1.92 -3.67 -17.20
CA ILE A 92 2.30 -2.63 -16.22
C ILE A 92 1.47 -1.36 -16.46
N GLU A 93 1.40 -0.89 -17.71
CA GLU A 93 0.64 0.30 -18.10
C GLU A 93 -0.86 0.11 -17.83
N SER A 94 -1.41 -1.07 -18.09
CA SER A 94 -2.80 -1.38 -17.75
C SER A 94 -3.07 -1.22 -16.25
N ILE A 95 -2.17 -1.68 -15.38
CA ILE A 95 -2.33 -1.54 -13.92
C ILE A 95 -2.17 -0.08 -13.48
N TYR A 96 -1.25 0.69 -14.07
CA TYR A 96 -1.18 2.13 -13.80
C TYR A 96 -2.48 2.84 -14.22
N GLY A 97 -3.00 2.57 -15.42
CA GLY A 97 -4.26 3.12 -15.90
C GLY A 97 -5.45 2.81 -14.99
N ASP A 98 -5.59 1.56 -14.54
CA ASP A 98 -6.64 1.17 -13.59
C ASP A 98 -6.52 1.93 -12.25
N VAL A 99 -5.30 2.15 -11.75
CA VAL A 99 -5.07 2.94 -10.54
C VAL A 99 -5.43 4.40 -10.79
N GLU A 100 -5.05 4.99 -11.92
CA GLU A 100 -5.40 6.38 -12.25
C GLU A 100 -6.91 6.59 -12.36
N ASP A 101 -7.62 5.68 -13.03
CA ASP A 101 -9.08 5.67 -13.11
C ASP A 101 -9.72 5.63 -11.73
N LEU A 102 -9.18 4.79 -10.84
CA LEU A 102 -9.63 4.71 -9.47
C LEU A 102 -9.38 6.03 -8.71
N LEU A 103 -8.20 6.63 -8.83
CA LEU A 103 -7.83 7.87 -8.14
C LEU A 103 -8.65 9.07 -8.65
N ARG A 104 -8.96 9.15 -9.95
CA ARG A 104 -9.85 10.18 -10.51
C ARG A 104 -11.22 10.22 -9.84
N ASN A 105 -11.69 9.06 -9.39
CA ASN A 105 -12.98 8.91 -8.73
C ASN A 105 -12.93 9.04 -7.20
N ILE A 106 -11.76 9.25 -6.59
CA ILE A 106 -11.62 9.42 -5.15
C ILE A 106 -11.75 10.91 -4.78
N PRO A 107 -12.79 11.32 -4.01
CA PRO A 107 -13.04 12.74 -3.75
C PRO A 107 -12.11 13.34 -2.68
N SER A 108 -11.26 12.53 -2.01
CA SER A 108 -10.67 12.96 -0.75
C SER A 108 -9.25 12.48 -0.42
N LYS A 109 -9.03 11.86 0.74
CA LYS A 109 -7.71 11.44 1.22
C LYS A 109 -7.47 10.00 0.79
N GLU A 110 -6.57 9.81 -0.16
CA GLU A 110 -6.11 8.49 -0.61
C GLU A 110 -4.74 8.15 -0.04
N LEU A 111 -4.60 6.89 0.38
CA LEU A 111 -3.34 6.27 0.78
C LEU A 111 -3.17 5.03 -0.10
N ILE A 112 -2.10 5.00 -0.87
CA ILE A 112 -1.75 3.88 -1.74
C ILE A 112 -0.63 3.10 -1.05
N ILE A 113 -0.79 1.80 -0.93
CA ILE A 113 0.22 0.90 -0.39
C ILE A 113 0.44 -0.28 -1.32
N GLY A 114 1.61 -0.91 -1.23
CA GLY A 114 1.82 -2.23 -1.79
C GLY A 114 3.17 -2.41 -2.44
N ASP A 115 3.28 -3.50 -3.19
CA ASP A 115 4.50 -3.93 -3.89
C ASP A 115 4.47 -3.39 -5.32
N PHE A 116 5.34 -2.43 -5.61
CA PHE A 116 5.42 -1.80 -6.93
C PHE A 116 6.49 -2.41 -7.83
N ASN A 117 7.30 -3.37 -7.34
CA ASN A 117 8.41 -3.94 -8.10
C ASN A 117 9.33 -2.87 -8.75
N ALA A 118 9.48 -1.71 -8.09
CA ALA A 118 10.19 -0.54 -8.59
C ALA A 118 11.26 -0.09 -7.60
N LYS A 119 12.44 0.34 -8.07
CA LYS A 119 13.49 0.90 -7.23
C LYS A 119 13.57 2.40 -7.49
N VAL A 120 13.12 3.24 -6.56
CA VAL A 120 13.11 4.70 -6.75
C VAL A 120 14.42 5.38 -6.36
N GLY A 121 15.17 4.80 -5.41
CA GLY A 121 16.37 5.40 -4.84
C GLY A 121 16.09 6.76 -4.19
N LYS A 122 17.09 7.63 -4.17
CA LYS A 122 16.92 9.02 -3.73
C LYS A 122 16.05 9.79 -4.72
N VAL A 123 15.12 10.59 -4.20
CA VAL A 123 14.20 11.41 -5.00
C VAL A 123 14.46 12.88 -4.65
N GLU A 124 15.29 13.53 -5.46
CA GLU A 124 15.82 14.87 -5.24
C GLU A 124 15.68 15.73 -6.50
N GLY A 125 15.57 17.05 -6.35
CA GLY A 125 15.40 17.99 -7.45
C GLY A 125 14.18 18.90 -7.28
N ALA A 126 14.25 20.10 -7.84
CA ALA A 126 13.20 21.12 -7.68
C ALA A 126 11.83 20.64 -8.21
N HIS A 127 11.81 19.95 -9.34
CA HIS A 127 10.59 19.41 -9.96
C HIS A 127 9.99 18.23 -9.17
N LEU A 128 10.77 17.57 -8.30
CA LEU A 128 10.33 16.45 -7.45
C LEU A 128 9.98 16.88 -6.02
N ARG A 129 9.95 18.19 -5.75
CA ARG A 129 9.72 18.74 -4.41
C ARG A 129 8.41 18.20 -3.84
N GLY A 130 8.53 17.50 -2.72
CA GLY A 130 7.39 16.90 -2.02
C GLY A 130 6.89 15.58 -2.61
N THR A 131 7.43 15.12 -3.76
CA THR A 131 7.13 13.78 -4.30
C THR A 131 7.92 12.70 -3.57
N GLY A 132 9.20 12.93 -3.27
CA GLY A 132 10.01 11.98 -2.49
C GLY A 132 11.06 12.68 -1.65
N GLY A 133 12.00 11.91 -1.11
CA GLY A 133 13.09 12.41 -0.27
C GLY A 133 14.43 11.73 -0.51
N ALA A 134 15.42 12.21 0.25
CA ALA A 134 16.84 11.84 0.13
C ALA A 134 17.19 10.45 0.74
N PHE A 135 16.20 9.74 1.29
CA PHE A 135 16.44 8.52 2.09
C PHE A 135 15.94 7.23 1.42
N GLY A 136 15.56 7.27 0.14
CA GLY A 136 15.28 6.04 -0.60
C GLY A 136 16.55 5.22 -0.85
N LEU A 137 16.41 3.90 -0.86
CA LEU A 137 17.48 2.91 -0.95
C LEU A 137 17.69 2.44 -2.39
N GLY A 138 18.96 2.28 -2.77
CA GLY A 138 19.36 1.65 -4.04
C GLY A 138 19.43 2.63 -5.21
N VAL A 139 19.83 2.09 -6.36
CA VAL A 139 19.91 2.82 -7.63
C VAL A 139 18.56 2.75 -8.32
N ARG A 140 18.11 3.89 -8.84
CA ARG A 140 16.83 4.00 -9.55
C ARG A 140 16.84 3.12 -10.80
N ASN A 141 15.78 2.35 -11.02
CA ASN A 141 15.54 1.64 -12.27
C ASN A 141 14.43 2.31 -13.09
N GLU A 142 14.19 1.86 -14.31
CA GLU A 142 13.16 2.40 -15.20
C GLU A 142 11.77 2.42 -14.56
N ARG A 143 11.37 1.32 -13.91
CA ARG A 143 10.11 1.25 -13.15
C ARG A 143 10.06 2.25 -11.99
N GLY A 144 11.20 2.54 -11.38
CA GLY A 144 11.34 3.58 -10.36
C GLY A 144 11.13 4.98 -10.92
N GLU A 145 11.62 5.26 -12.13
CA GLU A 145 11.34 6.51 -12.83
C GLU A 145 9.85 6.64 -13.15
N ARG A 146 9.24 5.57 -13.70
CA ARG A 146 7.80 5.50 -13.98
C ARG A 146 6.95 5.74 -12.72
N LEU A 147 7.32 5.13 -11.59
CA LEU A 147 6.66 5.36 -10.30
C LEU A 147 6.79 6.81 -9.81
N ILE A 148 7.95 7.45 -10.02
CA ILE A 148 8.14 8.86 -9.65
C ILE A 148 7.29 9.76 -10.55
N GLN A 149 7.24 9.51 -11.86
CA GLN A 149 6.40 10.24 -12.80
C GLN A 149 4.92 10.14 -12.42
N PHE A 150 4.42 8.92 -12.23
CA PHE A 150 3.07 8.66 -11.73
C PHE A 150 2.78 9.43 -10.43
N ALA A 151 3.73 9.44 -9.48
CA ALA A 151 3.58 10.16 -8.23
C ALA A 151 3.61 11.69 -8.39
N VAL A 152 4.36 12.23 -9.37
CA VAL A 152 4.32 13.66 -9.69
C VAL A 152 2.95 14.04 -10.25
N GLU A 153 2.49 13.32 -11.27
CA GLU A 153 1.23 13.56 -11.99
C GLU A 153 0.02 13.46 -11.06
N ASN A 154 0.04 12.50 -10.14
CA ASN A 154 -1.03 12.30 -9.17
C ASN A 154 -0.83 13.07 -7.85
N GLU A 155 0.11 14.01 -7.77
CA GLU A 155 0.41 14.78 -6.56
C GLU A 155 0.63 13.91 -5.31
N LEU A 156 1.31 12.78 -5.45
CA LEU A 156 1.61 11.84 -4.37
C LEU A 156 2.99 12.10 -3.77
N ALA A 157 3.14 11.70 -2.51
CA ALA A 157 4.37 11.70 -1.73
C ALA A 157 4.75 10.25 -1.40
N ILE A 158 5.91 9.80 -1.87
CA ILE A 158 6.51 8.49 -1.63
C ILE A 158 7.16 8.48 -0.24
N MET A 159 6.36 8.13 0.76
CA MET A 159 6.65 8.45 2.15
C MET A 159 7.88 7.73 2.72
N ASN A 160 8.11 6.47 2.34
CA ASN A 160 9.27 5.71 2.81
C ASN A 160 10.62 6.15 2.19
N THR A 161 10.63 7.19 1.35
CA THR A 161 11.87 7.89 0.92
C THR A 161 12.14 9.17 1.73
N MET A 162 11.18 9.61 2.56
CA MET A 162 11.23 10.89 3.29
C MET A 162 11.75 10.78 4.71
N PHE A 163 11.88 9.57 5.26
CA PHE A 163 12.33 9.34 6.63
C PHE A 163 13.71 8.70 6.65
N GLN A 164 14.64 9.29 7.40
CA GLN A 164 15.96 8.74 7.61
C GLN A 164 15.88 7.51 8.51
N HIS A 165 16.33 6.36 8.01
CA HIS A 165 16.46 5.13 8.79
C HIS A 165 17.77 4.42 8.43
N HIS A 166 18.18 3.50 9.31
CA HIS A 166 19.24 2.56 8.98
C HIS A 166 18.84 1.70 7.77
N PRO A 167 19.75 1.37 6.81
CA PRO A 167 19.42 0.64 5.58
C PRO A 167 18.60 -0.65 5.76
N ARG A 168 18.88 -1.41 6.82
CA ARG A 168 18.09 -2.61 7.21
C ARG A 168 16.59 -2.36 7.40
N ARG A 169 16.20 -1.12 7.71
CA ARG A 169 14.81 -0.65 7.90
C ARG A 169 14.27 0.12 6.67
N LEU A 170 15.01 0.16 5.56
CA LEU A 170 14.57 0.75 4.29
C LEU A 170 14.25 -0.33 3.26
N SER A 171 15.08 -1.36 3.18
CA SER A 171 14.83 -2.52 2.31
C SER A 171 13.53 -3.22 2.70
N THR A 172 12.70 -3.55 1.73
CA THR A 172 11.43 -4.26 1.91
C THR A 172 11.44 -5.64 1.27
N TRP A 173 12.47 -5.98 0.50
CA TRP A 173 12.63 -7.28 -0.13
C TRP A 173 14.08 -7.76 -0.03
N ILE A 174 14.27 -9.07 0.11
CA ILE A 174 15.57 -9.75 0.12
C ILE A 174 15.55 -10.83 -0.97
N SER A 175 16.61 -10.93 -1.77
CA SER A 175 16.72 -12.01 -2.75
C SER A 175 16.76 -13.39 -2.10
N PRO A 176 16.33 -14.46 -2.79
CA PRO A 176 16.38 -15.83 -2.26
C PRO A 176 17.78 -16.25 -1.77
N ASN A 177 18.83 -15.84 -2.49
CA ASN A 177 20.23 -16.08 -2.13
C ASN A 177 20.78 -15.11 -1.06
N LYS A 178 19.96 -14.17 -0.58
CA LYS A 178 20.28 -13.14 0.44
C LYS A 178 21.37 -12.13 0.06
N GLU A 179 21.80 -12.11 -1.20
CA GLU A 179 22.83 -11.19 -1.69
C GLU A 179 22.30 -9.77 -1.92
N TYR A 180 21.04 -9.63 -2.32
CA TYR A 180 20.44 -8.36 -2.69
C TYR A 180 19.33 -7.97 -1.73
N GLN A 181 19.27 -6.69 -1.40
CA GLN A 181 18.18 -6.09 -0.63
C GLN A 181 17.67 -4.86 -1.38
N ASN A 182 16.37 -4.84 -1.66
CA ASN A 182 15.74 -3.77 -2.42
C ASN A 182 14.61 -3.12 -1.62
N GLN A 183 14.33 -1.85 -1.92
CA GLN A 183 13.11 -1.16 -1.51
C GLN A 183 12.18 -1.19 -2.71
N ILE A 184 11.11 -1.99 -2.66
CA ILE A 184 10.13 -2.17 -3.74
C ILE A 184 8.68 -2.05 -3.29
N ASP A 185 8.46 -2.06 -1.97
CA ASP A 185 7.16 -1.79 -1.36
C ASP A 185 7.10 -0.32 -0.95
N TYR A 186 5.98 0.34 -1.24
CA TYR A 186 5.83 1.78 -1.00
C TYR A 186 4.53 2.12 -0.29
N MET A 187 4.59 3.25 0.42
CA MET A 187 3.44 3.93 0.97
C MET A 187 3.40 5.33 0.39
N MET A 188 2.35 5.64 -0.37
CA MET A 188 2.15 6.91 -1.05
C MET A 188 0.87 7.58 -0.60
N ILE A 189 0.89 8.90 -0.45
CA ILE A 189 -0.27 9.69 -0.05
C ILE A 189 -0.30 10.99 -0.83
N LYS A 190 -1.47 11.56 -1.10
CA LYS A 190 -1.55 12.93 -1.63
C LYS A 190 -0.69 13.89 -0.82
N LYS A 191 0.13 14.70 -1.49
CA LYS A 191 1.09 15.66 -0.90
C LYS A 191 0.46 16.53 0.18
N ARG A 192 -0.77 17.00 -0.02
CA ARG A 192 -1.52 17.81 0.95
C ARG A 192 -1.73 17.12 2.31
N TRP A 193 -1.75 15.79 2.35
CA TRP A 193 -1.96 14.98 3.54
C TRP A 193 -0.68 14.32 4.07
N ARG A 194 0.49 14.55 3.45
CA ARG A 194 1.75 13.87 3.81
C ARG A 194 2.13 13.96 5.29
N THR A 195 1.80 15.07 5.95
CA THR A 195 2.06 15.29 7.38
C THR A 195 1.23 14.41 8.32
N SER A 196 0.19 13.74 7.79
CA SER A 196 -0.54 12.72 8.55
C SER A 196 0.26 11.44 8.73
N ILE A 197 1.25 11.16 7.88
CA ILE A 197 2.17 10.05 8.05
C ILE A 197 3.38 10.54 8.83
N ARG A 198 3.59 9.96 10.01
CA ARG A 198 4.62 10.39 10.98
C ARG A 198 5.93 9.62 10.83
N ASN A 199 5.85 8.42 10.27
CA ASN A 199 7.01 7.57 10.04
C ASN A 199 6.64 6.47 9.05
N VAL A 200 7.57 6.03 8.21
CA VAL A 200 7.46 4.78 7.45
C VAL A 200 8.80 4.05 7.50
N LYS A 201 8.79 2.76 7.84
CA LYS A 201 9.99 1.91 7.94
C LYS A 201 9.68 0.45 7.69
N ALA A 202 10.61 -0.27 7.08
CA ALA A 202 10.57 -1.73 7.02
C ALA A 202 10.90 -2.32 8.39
N LYS A 203 10.27 -3.46 8.71
CA LYS A 203 10.51 -4.22 9.94
C LYS A 203 11.33 -5.48 9.65
N PRO A 204 12.61 -5.54 10.06
CA PRO A 204 13.39 -6.77 10.05
C PRO A 204 12.84 -7.81 11.03
N GLY A 205 13.02 -9.09 10.71
CA GLY A 205 12.74 -10.20 11.65
C GLY A 205 11.25 -10.39 11.94
N THR A 206 10.37 -10.11 10.98
CA THR A 206 9.00 -10.61 11.03
C THR A 206 9.00 -12.11 10.73
N ASP A 207 8.40 -12.91 11.62
CA ASP A 207 8.13 -14.35 11.40
C ASP A 207 7.00 -14.53 10.38
N CYS A 208 7.26 -14.09 9.15
CA CYS A 208 6.48 -14.43 7.99
C CYS A 208 7.48 -15.05 7.02
N ASP A 209 7.23 -16.31 6.63
CA ASP A 209 8.06 -17.07 5.68
C ASP A 209 7.94 -16.45 4.28
N SER A 210 8.52 -15.25 4.12
CA SER A 210 8.46 -14.40 2.95
C SER A 210 9.81 -13.74 2.74
N ASP A 211 10.16 -13.56 1.47
CA ASP A 211 11.25 -12.74 0.99
C ASP A 211 11.02 -11.23 1.18
N HIS A 212 9.78 -10.82 1.49
CA HIS A 212 9.44 -9.44 1.85
C HIS A 212 9.47 -9.19 3.36
N LYS A 213 9.88 -7.97 3.74
CA LYS A 213 9.78 -7.41 5.08
C LYS A 213 8.55 -6.51 5.16
N LEU A 214 7.81 -6.57 6.26
CA LEU A 214 6.64 -5.72 6.47
C LEU A 214 7.02 -4.23 6.47
N LEU A 215 6.40 -3.44 5.60
CA LEU A 215 6.49 -1.97 5.59
C LEU A 215 5.47 -1.38 6.56
N LEU A 216 5.94 -0.72 7.61
CA LEU A 216 5.11 -0.13 8.65
C LEU A 216 5.00 1.39 8.47
N GLY A 217 3.79 1.91 8.40
CA GLY A 217 3.50 3.35 8.45
C GLY A 217 2.78 3.74 9.74
N ALA A 218 3.26 4.80 10.40
CA ALA A 218 2.58 5.41 11.54
C ALA A 218 1.68 6.55 11.05
N PHE A 219 0.36 6.32 11.08
CA PHE A 219 -0.63 7.24 10.52
C PHE A 219 -1.40 7.99 11.61
N SER A 220 -1.43 9.31 11.54
CA SER A 220 -2.22 10.18 12.42
C SER A 220 -3.57 10.48 11.80
N ILE A 221 -4.60 9.76 12.25
CA ILE A 221 -5.99 9.91 11.78
C ILE A 221 -6.99 9.65 12.89
N LYS A 222 -8.11 10.37 12.83
CA LYS A 222 -9.27 10.13 13.68
C LYS A 222 -10.32 9.36 12.90
N PHE A 223 -10.48 8.09 13.22
CA PHE A 223 -11.57 7.28 12.66
C PHE A 223 -12.93 7.71 13.22
N HIS A 224 -13.94 7.64 12.37
CA HIS A 224 -15.33 7.88 12.74
C HIS A 224 -16.06 6.54 12.80
N PHE A 225 -16.24 6.03 14.01
CA PHE A 225 -16.94 4.76 14.21
C PHE A 225 -18.43 4.96 13.90
N LEU A 226 -18.92 4.19 12.92
CA LEU A 226 -20.32 4.20 12.54
C LEU A 226 -21.13 3.72 13.75
N LYS A 227 -22.14 4.49 14.17
CA LYS A 227 -23.06 4.02 15.21
C LYS A 227 -23.81 2.82 14.64
N ARG A 228 -23.67 1.64 15.26
CA ARG A 228 -24.60 0.53 14.99
C ARG A 228 -26.01 1.04 15.27
N GLY A 229 -26.88 0.99 14.28
CA GLY A 229 -28.31 1.11 14.52
C GLY A 229 -28.68 0.10 15.59
N LYS A 230 -29.38 0.55 16.65
CA LYS A 230 -30.07 -0.40 17.52
C LYS A 230 -30.98 -1.20 16.60
N ASN A 231 -30.77 -2.51 16.46
CA ASN A 231 -31.81 -3.38 15.95
C ASN A 231 -33.07 -3.06 16.77
N ARG A 232 -34.06 -2.47 16.12
CA ARG A 232 -35.37 -2.27 16.73
C ARG A 232 -36.02 -3.65 16.77
N ARG A 233 -35.89 -4.26 17.96
CA ARG A 233 -36.61 -5.43 18.51
C ARG A 233 -36.60 -6.69 17.67
#